data_AF-M5IPT7-F1
#
_entry.id   AF-M5IPT7-F1
#
_cell.length_a   1.000
_cell.length_b   1.000
_cell.length_c   1.000
_cell.angle_alpha   90.00
_cell.angle_beta   90.00
_cell.angle_gamma   90.00
#
_symmetry.space_group_name_H-M   'P 1'
#
loop_
_entity.id
_entity.type
_entity.pdbx_description
1 polymer ?
#
loop_
_entity_poly.entity_id
_entity_poly.type
_entity_poly.pdbx_seq_one_letter_code
_entity_poly.pdbx_strand_id
1 'polypeptide(L)'
;MLKQTIQGLRPLTVSAIGATDGDTTALISLMAGKVEKFKNVGEGGTAVVAIPSPLNKKSIVVGKKDATGRLSTMFSVPHVKPSKTFKDLLADITGKFDCDYVLTTKCEYAKLKFDA
;
A
#
# COMPACT_ATOMS: atom_id res chain seq x y z
N MET A 1 -5.28 -21.97 -2.90
CA MET A 1 -6.16 -20.93 -3.48
C MET A 1 -7.43 -21.60 -3.98
N LEU A 2 -8.60 -21.02 -3.73
CA LEU A 2 -9.90 -21.58 -4.14
C LEU A 2 -10.54 -20.66 -5.18
N LYS A 3 -10.98 -21.22 -6.31
CA LYS A 3 -11.77 -20.48 -7.31
C LYS A 3 -13.21 -20.93 -7.20
N GLN A 4 -14.11 -19.99 -6.94
CA GLN A 4 -15.54 -20.23 -6.83
C GLN A 4 -16.25 -19.76 -8.10
N THR A 5 -17.12 -20.60 -8.64
CA THR A 5 -17.99 -20.28 -9.77
C THR A 5 -19.44 -20.56 -9.39
N ILE A 6 -20.25 -19.50 -9.34
CA ILE A 6 -21.70 -19.57 -9.10
C ILE A 6 -22.39 -19.06 -10.36
N GLN A 7 -23.46 -19.73 -10.80
CA GLN A 7 -24.17 -19.39 -12.02
C GLN A 7 -24.69 -17.94 -11.98
N GLY A 8 -24.40 -17.18 -13.03
CA GLY A 8 -24.82 -15.77 -13.15
C GLY A 8 -23.95 -14.77 -12.38
N LEU A 9 -22.93 -15.23 -11.64
CA LEU A 9 -21.98 -14.38 -10.92
C LEU A 9 -20.58 -14.48 -11.52
N ARG A 10 -19.80 -13.40 -11.34
CA ARG A 10 -18.38 -13.41 -11.73
C ARG A 10 -17.61 -14.38 -10.83
N PRO A 11 -16.68 -15.18 -11.38
CA PRO A 11 -15.86 -16.07 -10.58
C PRO A 11 -15.05 -15.29 -9.54
N LEU A 12 -15.03 -15.80 -8.31
CA LEU A 12 -14.29 -15.21 -7.19
C LEU A 12 -13.12 -16.10 -6.80
N THR A 13 -12.00 -15.48 -6.46
CA THR A 13 -10.81 -16.16 -5.98
C THR A 13 -10.66 -15.89 -4.49
N VAL A 14 -10.65 -16.94 -3.69
CA VAL A 14 -10.45 -16.89 -2.24
C VAL A 14 -9.04 -17.39 -1.93
N SER A 15 -8.25 -16.55 -1.26
CA SER A 15 -6.92 -16.91 -0.76
C SER A 15 -7.00 -17.18 0.74
N ALA A 16 -6.90 -18.46 1.13
CA ALA A 16 -6.80 -18.89 2.51
C ALA A 16 -5.32 -19.03 2.91
N ILE A 17 -4.65 -17.89 3.09
CA ILE A 17 -3.21 -17.83 3.42
C ILE A 17 -3.03 -18.26 4.88
N GLY A 18 -2.13 -19.22 5.14
CA GLY A 18 -1.88 -19.75 6.49
C GLY A 18 -2.91 -20.77 7.00
N ALA A 19 -3.91 -21.14 6.19
CA ALA A 19 -4.89 -22.16 6.51
C ALA A 19 -4.29 -23.57 6.39
N THR A 20 -4.65 -24.48 7.30
CA THR A 20 -4.31 -25.90 7.17
C THR A 20 -5.13 -26.57 6.07
N ASP A 21 -4.75 -27.78 5.66
CA ASP A 21 -5.56 -28.56 4.72
C ASP A 21 -6.96 -28.90 5.30
N GLY A 22 -7.07 -29.02 6.63
CA GLY A 22 -8.34 -29.19 7.33
C GLY A 22 -9.24 -27.95 7.20
N ASP A 23 -8.68 -26.76 7.44
CA ASP A 23 -9.40 -25.49 7.30
C ASP A 23 -9.86 -25.26 5.86
N THR A 24 -9.02 -25.61 4.89
CA THR A 24 -9.36 -25.49 3.47
C THR A 24 -10.51 -26.42 3.08
N THR A 25 -10.56 -27.62 3.67
CA THR A 25 -11.62 -28.61 3.42
C THR A 25 -12.95 -28.15 4.03
N ALA A 26 -12.92 -27.62 5.26
CA ALA A 26 -14.08 -27.02 5.92
C ALA A 26 -14.59 -25.78 5.17
N LEU A 27 -13.69 -24.99 4.57
CA LEU A 27 -14.09 -23.83 3.77
C LEU A 27 -14.78 -24.26 2.47
N ILE A 28 -14.28 -25.31 1.78
CA ILE A 28 -14.91 -25.82 0.55
C ILE A 28 -16.35 -26.28 0.81
N SER A 29 -16.64 -26.93 1.94
CA SER A 29 -17.99 -27.41 2.25
C SER A 29 -19.01 -26.29 2.50
N LEU A 30 -18.53 -25.08 2.87
CA LEU A 30 -19.36 -23.90 3.07
C LEU A 30 -19.59 -23.08 1.78
N MET A 31 -18.81 -23.34 0.73
CA MET A 31 -18.84 -22.56 -0.51
C MET A 31 -19.91 -23.09 -1.47
N ALA A 32 -20.76 -22.18 -1.96
CA ALA A 32 -21.76 -22.50 -2.98
C ALA A 32 -21.15 -22.61 -4.39
N GLY A 33 -21.81 -23.39 -5.24
CA GLY A 33 -21.42 -23.56 -6.64
C GLY A 33 -20.21 -24.48 -6.84
N LYS A 34 -19.53 -24.33 -7.97
CA LYS A 34 -18.34 -25.13 -8.30
C LYS A 34 -17.10 -24.50 -7.66
N VAL A 35 -16.34 -25.28 -6.90
CA VAL A 35 -15.09 -24.85 -6.27
C VAL A 35 -13.92 -25.66 -6.82
N GLU A 36 -12.88 -24.97 -7.28
CA GLU A 36 -11.64 -25.60 -7.77
C GLU A 36 -10.46 -25.19 -6.86
N LYS A 37 -9.74 -26.20 -6.34
CA LYS A 37 -8.54 -25.99 -5.52
C LYS A 37 -7.32 -25.90 -6.43
N PHE A 38 -6.64 -24.75 -6.40
CA PHE A 38 -5.38 -24.52 -7.09
C PHE A 38 -4.21 -24.57 -6.10
N LYS A 39 -3.14 -25.27 -6.50
CA LYS A 39 -1.84 -25.25 -5.81
C LYS A 39 -1.25 -23.84 -5.92
N ASN A 40 -0.82 -23.28 -4.79
CA ASN A 40 -0.06 -22.05 -4.81
C ASN A 40 1.35 -22.34 -5.35
N VAL A 41 1.76 -21.70 -6.45
CA VAL A 41 3.05 -21.92 -7.11
C VAL A 41 4.08 -20.85 -6.69
N GLY A 42 3.66 -19.82 -5.97
CA GLY A 42 4.55 -18.81 -5.39
C GLY A 42 3.78 -17.59 -4.92
N GLU A 43 4.15 -17.05 -3.78
CA GLU A 43 3.72 -15.73 -3.32
C GLU A 43 4.82 -14.73 -3.70
N GLY A 44 4.50 -13.79 -4.58
CA GLY A 44 5.39 -12.68 -4.87
C GLY A 44 5.38 -11.68 -3.71
N GLY A 45 6.55 -11.38 -3.16
CA GLY A 45 6.74 -10.39 -2.10
C GLY A 45 7.48 -10.97 -0.90
N THR A 46 8.53 -10.28 -0.44
CA THR A 46 9.21 -10.63 0.82
C THR A 46 8.18 -10.54 1.94
N ALA A 47 7.92 -11.65 2.64
CA ALA A 47 7.11 -11.66 3.83
C ALA A 47 7.70 -10.66 4.84
N VAL A 48 7.01 -9.54 5.05
CA VAL A 48 7.40 -8.57 6.06
C VAL A 48 6.99 -9.16 7.40
N VAL A 49 7.98 -9.62 8.18
CA VAL A 49 7.83 -10.35 9.47
C VAL A 49 6.92 -9.62 10.46
N ALA A 50 6.78 -8.30 10.34
CA ALA A 50 5.79 -7.52 11.07
C ALA A 50 5.38 -6.28 10.27
N ILE A 51 4.08 -6.06 10.10
CA ILE A 51 3.57 -4.72 9.78
C ILE A 51 4.00 -3.81 10.95
N PRO A 52 4.66 -2.67 10.71
CA PRO A 52 4.98 -1.75 11.80
C PRO A 52 3.71 -1.42 12.58
N SER A 53 3.69 -1.79 13.85
CA SER A 53 2.62 -1.47 14.80
C SER A 53 3.21 -0.56 15.87
N PRO A 54 2.82 0.72 15.93
CA PRO A 54 1.77 1.38 15.14
C PRO A 54 2.17 1.63 13.68
N LEU A 55 1.17 1.67 12.79
CA LEU A 55 1.33 1.99 11.37
C LEU A 55 1.97 3.39 11.24
N ASN A 56 3.24 3.43 10.82
CA ASN A 56 4.05 4.65 10.77
C ASN A 56 4.05 5.31 9.38
N LYS A 57 2.95 5.13 8.63
CA LYS A 57 2.76 5.75 7.32
C LYS A 57 2.86 7.28 7.44
N LYS A 58 3.64 7.90 6.56
CA LYS A 58 3.70 9.37 6.42
C LYS A 58 3.19 9.76 5.05
N SER A 59 2.12 10.55 5.01
CA SER A 59 1.64 11.20 3.78
C SER A 59 2.19 12.61 3.75
N ILE A 60 2.96 12.93 2.71
CA ILE A 60 3.72 14.18 2.61
C ILE A 60 3.26 14.92 1.36
N VAL A 61 2.97 16.20 1.54
CA VAL A 61 2.73 17.15 0.44
C VAL A 61 3.99 17.94 0.23
N VAL A 62 4.50 17.93 -1.00
CA VAL A 62 5.63 18.76 -1.40
C VAL A 62 5.17 19.80 -2.39
N GLY A 63 5.77 20.98 -2.34
CA GLY A 63 5.41 22.01 -3.29
C GLY A 63 6.36 23.18 -3.33
N LYS A 64 6.03 24.10 -4.23
CA LYS A 64 6.61 25.42 -4.36
C LYS A 64 5.48 26.43 -4.48
N LYS A 65 5.62 27.58 -3.82
CA LYS A 65 4.70 28.71 -4.01
C LYS A 65 5.32 29.61 -5.06
N ASP A 66 4.52 30.03 -6.03
CA ASP A 66 4.93 31.03 -7.01
C ASP A 66 3.95 32.22 -6.98
N ALA A 67 4.25 33.26 -7.75
CA ALA A 67 3.41 34.46 -7.81
C ALA A 67 2.03 34.21 -8.45
N THR A 68 1.88 33.11 -9.19
CA THR A 68 0.67 32.72 -9.93
C THR A 68 -0.18 31.66 -9.22
N GLY A 69 0.33 31.06 -8.14
CA GLY A 69 -0.30 29.95 -7.45
C GLY A 69 0.68 29.00 -6.75
N ARG A 70 0.39 27.70 -6.87
CA ARG A 70 1.08 26.65 -6.11
C ARG A 70 1.20 25.38 -6.95
N LEU A 71 2.43 25.02 -7.29
CA LEU A 71 2.75 23.69 -7.78
C LEU A 71 2.95 22.74 -6.60
N SER A 72 2.29 21.59 -6.64
CA SER A 72 2.46 20.58 -5.60
C SER A 72 2.10 19.19 -6.05
N THR A 73 2.78 18.22 -5.45
CA THR A 73 2.43 16.82 -5.52
C THR A 73 2.38 16.21 -4.12
N MET A 74 1.81 15.01 -4.02
CA MET A 74 1.66 14.28 -2.78
C MET A 74 2.21 12.88 -2.97
N PHE A 75 2.99 12.43 -2.00
CA PHE A 75 3.41 11.04 -1.92
C PHE A 75 3.16 10.48 -0.53
N SER A 76 3.18 9.16 -0.44
CA SER A 76 3.07 8.45 0.83
C SER A 76 4.23 7.49 0.97
N VAL A 77 4.88 7.52 2.12
CA VAL A 77 5.85 6.49 2.53
C VAL A 77 5.09 5.54 3.44
N PRO A 78 4.78 4.30 3.00
CA PRO A 78 3.98 3.36 3.78
C PRO A 78 4.64 2.99 5.12
N HIS A 79 5.98 2.86 5.11
CA HIS A 79 6.75 2.46 6.28
C HIS A 79 7.93 3.41 6.51
N VAL A 80 7.92 4.12 7.63
CA VAL A 80 9.02 5.00 8.07
C VAL A 80 9.58 4.45 9.37
N LYS A 81 10.90 4.29 9.49
CA LYS A 81 11.51 3.81 10.74
C LYS A 81 10.97 4.60 11.95
N PRO A 82 10.45 3.97 13.02
CA PRO A 82 9.82 4.69 14.14
C PRO A 82 10.72 5.73 14.82
N SER A 83 12.04 5.52 14.79
CA SER A 83 13.02 6.45 15.34
C SER A 83 13.27 7.68 14.46
N LYS A 84 12.64 7.78 13.28
CA LYS A 84 12.80 8.90 12.34
C LYS A 84 11.58 9.79 12.41
N THR A 85 11.84 11.08 12.59
CA THR A 85 10.83 12.13 12.64
C THR A 85 10.57 12.73 11.26
N PHE A 86 9.51 13.53 11.14
CA PHE A 86 9.29 14.28 9.90
C PHE A 86 10.43 15.29 9.62
N LYS A 87 11.06 15.84 10.66
CA LYS A 87 12.22 16.74 10.50
C LYS A 87 13.40 16.04 9.82
N ASP A 88 13.65 14.79 10.18
CA ASP A 88 14.69 13.99 9.53
C ASP A 88 14.39 13.78 8.04
N LEU A 89 13.12 13.49 7.71
CA LEU A 89 12.66 13.33 6.33
C LEU A 89 12.73 14.64 5.53
N LEU A 90 12.53 15.78 6.16
CA LEU A 90 12.43 17.08 5.48
C LEU A 90 13.72 17.43 4.73
N ALA A 91 14.88 17.08 5.28
CA ALA A 91 16.19 17.26 4.66
C ALA A 91 16.44 16.35 3.44
N ASP A 92 15.75 15.21 3.38
CA ASP A 92 15.82 14.27 2.25
C ASP A 92 14.81 14.57 1.15
N ILE A 93 13.88 15.49 1.40
CA ILE A 93 12.79 15.81 0.49
C ILE A 93 12.98 17.20 -0.13
N THR A 94 13.19 18.21 0.72
CA THR A 94 13.20 19.62 0.32
C THR A 94 14.37 19.91 -0.63
N GLY A 95 14.10 20.53 -1.77
CA GLY A 95 15.08 20.80 -2.82
C GLY A 95 15.52 19.57 -3.63
N LYS A 96 15.10 18.35 -3.25
CA LYS A 96 15.47 17.10 -3.93
C LYS A 96 14.31 16.53 -4.76
N PHE A 97 13.09 16.59 -4.21
CA PHE A 97 11.89 16.04 -4.84
C PHE A 97 11.25 17.07 -5.77
N ASP A 98 10.61 16.60 -6.83
CA ASP A 98 9.87 17.45 -7.75
C ASP A 98 8.48 17.78 -7.17
N CYS A 99 8.02 19.01 -7.38
CA CYS A 99 6.67 19.47 -6.97
C CYS A 99 5.62 19.30 -8.07
N ASP A 100 5.98 18.70 -9.20
CA ASP A 100 5.14 18.47 -10.37
C ASP A 100 5.45 17.09 -10.98
N TYR A 101 4.52 16.52 -11.75
CA TYR A 101 4.73 15.21 -12.40
C TYR A 101 5.35 15.33 -13.79
N VAL A 102 5.15 16.46 -14.46
CA VAL A 102 5.63 16.78 -15.82
C VAL A 102 6.96 17.52 -15.73
N LEU A 103 7.06 18.49 -14.83
CA LEU A 103 8.20 19.39 -14.71
C LEU A 103 9.15 18.94 -13.60
N THR A 104 10.45 19.15 -13.82
CA THR A 104 11.50 18.85 -12.84
C THR A 104 11.70 19.98 -11.83
N THR A 105 10.63 20.72 -11.51
CA THR A 105 10.69 21.83 -10.56
C THR A 105 10.83 21.29 -9.16
N LYS A 106 11.93 21.61 -8.49
CA LYS A 106 12.18 21.14 -7.12
C LYS A 106 11.24 21.81 -6.12
N CYS A 107 10.82 21.03 -5.12
CA CYS A 107 10.00 21.53 -4.03
C CYS A 107 10.82 22.42 -3.07
N GLU A 108 10.18 23.47 -2.56
CA GLU A 108 10.76 24.38 -1.57
C GLU A 108 10.19 24.14 -0.17
N TYR A 109 9.06 23.44 -0.08
CA TYR A 109 8.48 23.00 1.18
C TYR A 109 8.03 21.55 1.11
N ALA A 110 8.05 20.91 2.27
CA ALA A 110 7.38 19.65 2.55
C ALA A 110 6.54 19.81 3.82
N LYS A 111 5.34 19.22 3.84
CA LYS A 111 4.49 19.16 5.04
C LYS A 111 3.78 17.82 5.15
N LEU A 112 3.46 17.40 6.38
CA LEU A 112 2.56 16.27 6.57
C LEU A 112 1.15 16.65 6.08
N LYS A 113 0.49 15.72 5.40
CA LYS A 113 -0.91 15.88 4.97
C LYS A 113 -1.85 15.96 6.18
N PHE A 114 -1.57 15.13 7.17
CA PHE A 114 -2.27 15.08 8.43
C PHE A 114 -1.20 15.29 9.50
N ASP A 115 -1.27 16.43 10.17
CA ASP A 115 -0.55 16.67 11.42
C ASP A 115 -1.57 16.39 12.54
N ALA A 116 -1.18 15.58 13.52
CA ALA A 116 -2.01 15.27 14.67
C ALA A 116 -1.84 16.36 15.74
#